data_AF-A0A0B1SQI6-F1
#
_entry.id   AF-A0A0B1SQI6-F1
#
_cell.length_a   1.000
_cell.length_b   1.000
_cell.length_c   1.000
_cell.angle_alpha   90.00
_cell.angle_beta   90.00
_cell.angle_gamma   90.00
#
_symmetry.space_group_name_H-M   'P 1'
#
loop_
_entity.id
_entity.type
_entity.pdbx_description
1 polymer ?
#
loop_
_entity_poly.entity_id
_entity_poly.type
_entity_poly.pdbx_seq_one_letter_code
_entity_poly.pdbx_strand_id
1 'polypeptide(L)'
;MGGHTDVIAGCVTTKSMKDWERLKIQQFTTGSTLARSTSSPWGAAFVARGLQTLPLRVDKICSNALAVAQFLEKHPKVIAIRLKTQYRKVRHVSYAGLESHPGHKAALKYMKKFGGMMAFDVGSAEAAYKVVE
;
A
#
# COMPACT_ATOMS: atom_id res chain seq x y z
N MET A 1 -6.71 -0.54 6.86
CA MET A 1 -8.09 -0.70 7.35
C MET A 1 -8.25 -2.04 8.04
N GLY A 2 -8.61 -3.14 7.35
CA GLY A 2 -8.76 -4.48 7.98
C GLY A 2 -7.46 -5.09 8.50
N GLY A 3 -6.49 -5.34 7.61
CA GLY A 3 -5.13 -5.74 8.00
C GLY A 3 -4.96 -7.14 8.60
N HIS A 4 -6.00 -7.98 8.53
CA HIS A 4 -6.01 -9.38 9.00
C HIS A 4 -6.35 -10.37 7.87
N THR A 5 -6.40 -9.90 6.62
CA THR A 5 -6.63 -10.73 5.41
C THR A 5 -7.97 -11.49 5.39
N ASP A 6 -8.91 -11.11 6.26
CA ASP A 6 -10.18 -11.81 6.50
C ASP A 6 -11.42 -11.00 6.11
N VAL A 7 -11.22 -9.78 5.58
CA VAL A 7 -12.30 -8.89 5.16
C VAL A 7 -11.93 -8.13 3.90
N ILE A 8 -12.84 -8.13 2.92
CA ILE A 8 -12.78 -7.27 1.74
C ILE A 8 -13.72 -6.09 1.98
N ALA A 9 -13.18 -4.87 1.95
CA ALA A 9 -13.94 -3.65 2.22
C ALA A 9 -13.38 -2.46 1.43
N GLY A 10 -14.28 -1.59 0.98
CA GLY A 10 -13.95 -0.28 0.40
C GLY A 10 -14.17 0.86 1.39
N CYS A 11 -13.48 1.99 1.17
CA CYS A 11 -13.69 3.22 1.92
C CYS A 11 -13.66 4.43 0.99
N VAL A 12 -14.61 5.34 1.18
CA VAL A 12 -14.69 6.62 0.47
C VAL A 12 -14.92 7.70 1.53
N THR A 13 -14.15 8.78 1.46
CA THR A 13 -14.29 9.95 2.35
C THR A 13 -14.42 11.21 1.51
N THR A 14 -15.29 12.13 1.92
CA THR A 14 -15.50 13.42 1.24
C THR A 14 -15.23 14.58 2.18
N LYS A 15 -14.87 15.74 1.59
CA LYS A 15 -14.71 17.00 2.33
C LYS A 15 -16.04 17.74 2.49
N SER A 16 -16.93 17.64 1.49
CA SER A 16 -18.19 18.39 1.43
C SER A 16 -19.37 17.52 1.85
N MET A 17 -20.29 18.11 2.63
CA MET A 17 -21.56 17.47 2.99
C MET A 17 -22.42 17.16 1.77
N LYS A 18 -22.42 18.04 0.76
CA LYS A 18 -23.15 17.81 -0.49
C LYS A 18 -22.69 16.55 -1.23
N ASP A 19 -21.38 16.30 -1.24
CA ASP A 19 -20.83 15.09 -1.87
C ASP A 19 -21.11 13.85 -1.02
N TRP A 20 -21.11 14.00 0.31
CA TRP A 20 -21.49 12.92 1.22
C TRP A 20 -22.96 12.49 1.02
N GLU A 21 -23.89 13.44 0.88
CA GLU A 21 -25.30 13.16 0.63
C GLU A 21 -25.49 12.41 -0.70
N ARG A 22 -24.80 12.84 -1.76
CA ARG A 22 -24.82 12.16 -3.06
C ARG A 22 -24.32 10.72 -2.95
N LEU A 23 -23.21 10.50 -2.25
CA LEU A 23 -22.67 9.16 -2.03
C LEU A 23 -23.59 8.30 -1.17
N LYS A 24 -24.27 8.86 -0.17
CA LYS A 24 -25.25 8.16 0.66
C LYS A 24 -26.44 7.68 -0.16
N ILE A 25 -26.96 8.53 -1.06
CA ILE A 25 -28.03 8.15 -1.98
C ILE A 25 -27.56 7.00 -2.87
N GLN A 26 -26.38 7.12 -3.49
CA GLN A 26 -25.81 6.05 -4.32
C GLN A 26 -25.63 4.75 -3.53
N GLN A 27 -25.07 4.82 -2.33
CA GLN A 27 -24.88 3.66 -1.46
C GLN A 27 -26.20 2.97 -1.11
N PHE A 28 -27.27 3.75 -0.89
CA PHE A 28 -28.60 3.23 -0.63
C PHE A 28 -29.21 2.58 -1.87
N THR A 29 -29.13 3.23 -3.04
CA THR A 29 -29.74 2.76 -4.28
C THR A 29 -29.03 1.53 -4.86
N THR A 30 -27.70 1.50 -4.85
CA THR A 30 -26.92 0.35 -5.35
C THR A 30 -26.80 -0.78 -4.33
N GLY A 31 -27.17 -0.52 -3.08
CA GLY A 31 -26.99 -1.47 -1.99
C GLY A 31 -25.54 -1.66 -1.55
N SER A 32 -24.57 -0.86 -2.07
CA SER A 32 -23.12 -0.92 -1.82
C SER A 32 -22.70 -0.50 -0.40
N THR A 33 -23.41 -0.99 0.61
CA THR A 33 -23.12 -0.77 2.02
C THR A 33 -22.40 -2.00 2.56
N LEU A 34 -21.39 -1.83 3.42
CA LEU A 34 -20.74 -2.97 4.10
C LEU A 34 -21.72 -3.83 4.89
N ALA A 35 -22.89 -3.30 5.27
CA ALA A 35 -23.95 -4.04 5.94
C ALA A 35 -25.03 -4.61 5.00
N ARG A 36 -25.05 -4.23 3.71
CA ARG A 36 -26.17 -4.55 2.79
C ARG A 36 -25.73 -5.18 1.46
N SER A 37 -24.50 -4.95 1.00
CA SER A 37 -24.10 -5.33 -0.37
C SER A 37 -23.55 -6.74 -0.50
N THR A 38 -22.81 -7.26 0.47
CA THR A 38 -22.12 -8.56 0.32
C THR A 38 -21.45 -9.07 1.61
N SER A 39 -21.53 -8.32 2.71
CA SER A 39 -20.92 -8.71 3.98
C SER A 39 -22.00 -8.70 5.05
N SER A 40 -22.23 -9.85 5.65
CA SER A 40 -22.92 -9.96 6.94
C SER A 40 -22.37 -8.89 7.92
N PRO A 41 -23.14 -8.37 8.90
CA PRO A 41 -22.71 -7.34 9.87
C PRO A 41 -21.29 -7.49 10.44
N TRP A 42 -20.76 -8.72 10.44
CA TRP A 42 -19.36 -9.07 10.69
C TRP A 42 -18.31 -8.29 9.88
N GLY A 43 -18.57 -7.91 8.63
CA GLY A 43 -17.62 -7.16 7.81
C GLY A 43 -17.24 -5.81 8.44
N ALA A 44 -18.24 -5.10 8.97
CA ALA A 44 -18.00 -3.86 9.71
C ALA A 44 -17.27 -4.12 11.04
N ALA A 45 -17.62 -5.19 11.75
CA ALA A 45 -16.97 -5.57 13.01
C ALA A 45 -15.48 -5.92 12.82
N PHE A 46 -15.12 -6.64 11.74
CA PHE A 46 -13.74 -6.99 11.43
C PHE A 46 -12.90 -5.77 11.05
N VAL A 47 -13.47 -4.84 10.29
CA VAL A 47 -12.81 -3.56 10.01
C VAL A 47 -12.62 -2.76 11.31
N ALA A 48 -13.65 -2.65 12.16
CA ALA A 48 -13.55 -1.94 13.44
C ALA A 48 -12.47 -2.53 14.36
N ARG A 49 -12.44 -3.86 14.50
CA ARG A 49 -11.36 -4.58 15.21
C ARG A 49 -9.98 -4.27 14.60
N GLY A 50 -9.89 -4.30 13.27
CA GLY A 50 -8.64 -4.00 12.55
C GLY A 50 -8.14 -2.57 12.75
N LEU A 51 -9.04 -1.60 12.89
CA LEU A 51 -8.72 -0.19 13.09
C LEU A 51 -8.05 0.08 14.44
N GLN A 52 -8.42 -0.65 15.50
CA GLN A 52 -7.84 -0.48 16.83
C GLN A 52 -6.32 -0.65 16.85
N THR A 53 -5.80 -1.61 16.07
CA THR A 53 -4.35 -1.90 15.98
C THR A 53 -3.67 -1.24 14.78
N LEU A 54 -4.40 -0.45 13.99
CA LEU A 54 -3.86 0.16 12.77
C LEU A 54 -2.62 1.02 13.01
N PRO A 55 -2.55 1.90 14.04
CA PRO A 55 -1.36 2.73 14.26
C PRO A 55 -0.10 1.89 14.52
N LEU A 56 -0.22 0.87 15.37
CA LEU A 56 0.87 -0.04 15.72
C LEU A 56 1.36 -0.83 14.51
N ARG A 57 0.42 -1.38 13.73
CA ARG A 57 0.75 -2.14 12.51
C ARG A 57 1.41 -1.26 11.46
N VAL A 58 0.86 -0.07 11.18
CA VAL A 58 1.43 0.84 10.19
C VAL A 58 2.83 1.27 10.59
N ASP A 59 3.06 1.57 11.88
CA ASP A 59 4.40 1.90 12.37
C ASP A 59 5.39 0.77 12.11
N LYS A 60 5.05 -0.44 12.57
CA LYS A 60 5.94 -1.59 12.43
C LYS A 60 6.17 -1.99 10.97
N ILE A 61 5.14 -1.90 10.13
CA ILE A 61 5.23 -2.12 8.69
C ILE A 61 6.20 -1.13 8.06
N CYS A 62 6.10 0.16 8.40
CA CYS A 62 7.01 1.18 7.86
C CYS A 62 8.46 0.96 8.33
N SER A 63 8.68 0.67 9.62
CA SER A 63 10.03 0.43 10.14
C SER A 63 10.67 -0.81 9.51
N ASN A 64 9.91 -1.89 9.36
CA ASN A 64 10.41 -3.12 8.75
C ASN A 64 10.68 -2.91 7.26
N ALA A 65 9.78 -2.26 6.54
CA ALA A 65 9.97 -1.99 5.11
C ALA A 65 11.20 -1.13 4.85
N LEU A 66 11.46 -0.11 5.67
CA LEU A 66 12.68 0.69 5.55
C LEU A 66 13.95 -0.16 5.76
N ALA A 67 13.97 -1.00 6.80
CA ALA A 67 15.11 -1.88 7.07
C ALA A 67 15.36 -2.87 5.93
N VAL A 68 14.31 -3.49 5.39
CA VAL A 68 14.42 -4.42 4.26
C VAL A 68 14.83 -3.69 2.99
N ALA A 69 14.28 -2.50 2.72
CA ALA A 69 14.67 -1.69 1.56
C ALA A 69 16.16 -1.31 1.60
N GLN A 70 16.68 -0.92 2.76
CA GLN A 70 18.11 -0.63 2.96
C GLN A 70 18.99 -1.88 2.81
N PHE A 71 18.51 -3.04 3.25
CA PHE A 71 19.20 -4.32 3.04
C PHE A 71 19.28 -4.66 1.56
N LEU A 72 18.15 -4.59 0.84
CA LEU A 72 18.07 -4.91 -0.58
C LEU A 72 18.86 -3.92 -1.45
N GLU A 73 18.96 -2.65 -1.06
CA GLU A 73 19.75 -1.64 -1.77
C GLU A 73 21.25 -1.97 -1.78
N LYS A 74 21.74 -2.69 -0.76
CA LYS A 74 23.14 -3.12 -0.64
C LYS A 74 23.41 -4.52 -1.20
N HIS A 75 22.36 -5.26 -1.58
CA HIS A 75 22.49 -6.67 -1.90
C HIS A 75 22.96 -6.89 -3.35
N PRO A 76 24.04 -7.66 -3.60
CA PRO A 76 24.68 -7.75 -4.92
C PRO A 76 23.83 -8.45 -5.99
N LYS A 77 22.87 -9.29 -5.59
CA LYS A 77 21.95 -9.99 -6.51
C LYS A 77 20.71 -9.19 -6.90
N VAL A 78 20.40 -8.11 -6.19
CA VAL A 78 19.42 -7.14 -6.68
C VAL A 78 20.19 -6.39 -7.76
N ILE A 79 19.68 -6.30 -8.97
CA ILE A 79 20.42 -5.70 -10.10
C ILE A 79 19.62 -4.48 -10.57
N ALA A 80 20.24 -3.31 -10.64
CA ALA A 80 19.63 -2.19 -11.37
C ALA A 80 19.67 -2.50 -12.86
N ILE A 81 18.56 -2.99 -13.41
CA ILE A 81 18.35 -2.81 -14.84
C ILE A 81 17.90 -1.37 -15.06
N ARG A 82 18.71 -0.64 -15.82
CA ARG A 82 18.37 0.64 -16.42
C ARG A 82 17.35 0.38 -17.53
N LEU A 83 16.14 -0.02 -17.15
CA LEU A 83 15.01 -0.06 -18.05
C LEU A 83 14.80 1.38 -18.55
N LYS A 84 15.27 1.63 -19.78
CA LYS A 84 14.91 2.81 -20.57
C LYS A 84 13.46 2.62 -21.03
N THR A 85 12.51 2.51 -20.10
CA THR A 85 11.14 2.88 -20.46
C THR A 85 11.12 4.38 -20.64
N GLN A 86 10.46 4.84 -21.70
CA GLN A 86 10.40 6.23 -22.18
C GLN A 86 9.96 7.27 -21.13
N TYR A 87 9.60 6.84 -19.91
CA TYR A 87 9.04 7.67 -18.84
C TYR A 87 9.69 7.55 -17.45
N ARG A 88 10.65 6.62 -17.16
CA ARG A 88 11.31 6.59 -15.83
C ARG A 88 12.54 5.68 -15.75
N LYS A 89 13.63 6.18 -15.17
CA LYS A 89 14.80 5.38 -14.75
C LYS A 89 14.45 4.64 -13.44
N VAL A 90 13.99 3.40 -13.55
CA VAL A 90 13.76 2.52 -12.38
C VAL A 90 15.11 2.00 -11.89
N ARG A 91 15.37 2.04 -10.57
CA ARG A 91 16.63 1.59 -9.92
C ARG A 91 16.39 0.30 -9.14
N HIS A 92 17.49 -0.33 -8.65
CA HIS A 92 17.56 -1.55 -7.83
C HIS A 92 16.34 -1.82 -6.92
N VAL A 93 15.96 -0.82 -6.12
CA VAL A 93 14.83 -0.88 -5.18
C VAL A 93 13.99 0.40 -5.33
N SER A 94 12.69 0.21 -5.54
CA SER A 94 11.69 1.27 -5.58
C SER A 94 10.95 1.31 -4.25
N TYR A 95 11.42 2.17 -3.34
CA TYR A 95 10.76 2.45 -2.07
C TYR A 95 10.76 3.95 -1.79
N ALA A 96 9.60 4.52 -1.48
CA ALA A 96 9.47 5.97 -1.27
C ALA A 96 10.30 6.50 -0.08
N GLY A 97 10.67 5.63 0.86
CA GLY A 97 11.51 5.99 2.01
C GLY A 97 13.01 6.01 1.76
N LEU A 98 13.49 5.55 0.61
CA LEU A 98 14.91 5.67 0.24
C LEU A 98 15.19 7.01 -0.42
N GLU A 99 16.30 7.66 -0.07
CA GLU A 99 16.76 8.90 -0.72
C GLU A 99 17.02 8.70 -2.22
N SER A 100 17.35 7.48 -2.63
CA SER A 100 17.59 7.10 -4.01
C SER A 100 16.32 7.11 -4.88
N HIS A 101 15.12 7.12 -4.26
CA HIS A 101 13.84 7.11 -4.98
C HIS A 101 13.48 8.50 -5.53
N PRO A 102 13.11 8.63 -6.82
CA PRO A 102 12.84 9.92 -7.46
C PRO A 102 11.68 10.69 -6.81
N GLY A 103 10.74 9.98 -6.19
CA GLY A 103 9.61 10.56 -5.46
C GLY A 103 9.88 10.87 -3.99
N HIS A 104 11.09 10.64 -3.45
CA HIS A 104 11.36 10.75 -2.01
C HIS A 104 11.05 12.15 -1.45
N LYS A 105 11.51 13.21 -2.14
CA LYS A 105 11.23 14.61 -1.75
C LYS A 105 9.73 14.92 -1.71
N ALA A 106 8.96 14.40 -2.67
CA ALA A 106 7.51 14.58 -2.70
C ALA A 106 6.83 13.76 -1.59
N ALA A 107 7.31 12.54 -1.32
CA ALA A 107 6.80 11.70 -0.25
C ALA A 107 6.99 12.36 1.11
N LEU A 108 8.15 12.98 1.38
CA LEU A 108 8.39 13.76 2.61
C LEU A 108 7.40 14.91 2.83
N LYS A 109 6.90 15.52 1.74
CA LYS A 109 5.92 16.62 1.82
C LYS A 109 4.53 16.14 2.24
N TYR A 110 4.12 14.95 1.77
CA TYR A 110 2.73 14.47 1.92
C TYR A 110 2.56 13.33 2.93
N MET A 111 3.64 12.66 3.32
CA MET A 111 3.60 11.45 4.13
C MET A 111 4.45 11.60 5.40
N LYS A 112 3.92 11.13 6.54
CA LYS A 112 4.69 11.02 7.79
C LYS A 112 5.57 9.76 7.82
N LYS A 113 5.13 8.70 7.15
CA LYS A 113 5.82 7.41 6.98
C LYS A 113 5.50 6.85 5.59
N PHE A 114 6.38 6.01 5.06
CA PHE A 114 6.37 5.64 3.62
C PHE A 114 5.59 4.36 3.28
N GLY A 115 4.95 3.73 4.27
CA GLY A 115 4.21 2.48 4.08
C GLY A 115 5.12 1.25 3.96
N GLY A 116 4.48 0.11 3.67
CA GLY A 116 5.15 -1.20 3.58
C GLY A 116 5.42 -1.71 2.17
N MET A 117 4.98 -0.97 1.16
CA MET A 117 5.06 -1.41 -0.23
C MET A 117 6.41 -1.01 -0.81
N MET A 118 7.16 -1.99 -1.31
CA MET A 118 8.39 -1.80 -2.05
C MET A 118 8.40 -2.75 -3.25
N ALA A 119 9.15 -2.39 -4.28
CA ALA A 119 9.45 -3.27 -5.40
C ALA A 119 10.97 -3.28 -5.60
N PHE A 120 11.53 -4.40 -6.04
CA PHE A 120 12.94 -4.52 -6.36
C PHE A 120 13.11 -5.43 -7.58
N ASP A 121 14.23 -5.27 -8.27
CA ASP A 121 14.53 -6.02 -9.50
C ASP A 121 15.72 -6.97 -9.29
N VAL A 122 15.57 -8.19 -9.76
CA VAL A 122 16.57 -9.26 -9.70
C VAL A 122 17.12 -9.62 -11.09
N GLY A 123 16.73 -8.87 -12.11
CA GLY A 123 17.31 -8.88 -13.45
C GLY A 123 16.73 -9.90 -14.43
N SER A 124 16.19 -11.02 -13.95
CA SER A 124 15.54 -12.03 -14.80
C SER A 124 14.34 -12.70 -14.13
N ALA A 125 13.46 -13.29 -14.94
CA ALA A 125 12.30 -14.04 -14.44
C ALA A 125 12.75 -15.28 -13.65
N GLU A 126 13.78 -15.99 -14.12
CA GLU A 126 14.32 -17.18 -13.45
C GLU A 126 14.89 -16.83 -12.08
N ALA A 127 15.59 -15.69 -11.96
CA ALA A 127 16.07 -15.19 -10.68
C ALA A 127 14.93 -14.80 -9.75
N ALA A 128 13.84 -14.23 -10.28
CA ALA A 128 12.65 -13.88 -9.52
C ALA A 128 11.94 -15.12 -8.97
N TYR A 129 11.77 -16.17 -9.77
CA TYR A 129 11.18 -17.44 -9.31
C TYR A 129 11.99 -18.04 -8.15
N LYS A 130 13.32 -18.09 -8.26
CA LYS A 130 14.20 -18.61 -7.19
C LYS A 130 14.18 -17.80 -5.89
N VAL A 131 13.71 -16.55 -5.92
CA VAL A 131 13.59 -15.70 -4.73
C VAL A 131 12.23 -15.89 -4.06
N VAL A 132 11.22 -16.29 -4.82
CA VAL A 132 9.85 -16.48 -4.33
C VAL A 132 9.61 -17.93 -3.85
N GLU A 133 10.23 -18.92 -4.50
CA GLU A 133 10.31 -20.30 -4.02
C GLU A 133 11.12 -20.39 -2.71
#